data_AF-A0A7V2SIF1-F1
#
_entry.id   AF-A0A7V2SIF1-F1
#
_cell.length_a   1.000
_cell.length_b   1.000
_cell.length_c   1.000
_cell.angle_alpha   90.00
_cell.angle_beta   90.00
_cell.angle_gamma   90.00
#
_symmetry.space_group_name_H-M   'P 1'
#
loop_
_entity.id
_entity.type
_entity.pdbx_description
1 polymer ?
#
loop_
_entity_poly.entity_id
_entity_poly.type
_entity_poly.pdbx_seq_one_letter_code
_entity_poly.pdbx_strand_id
1 'polypeptide(L)'
;MRNEEPKRDDPLAEKSFAFALRILRLGKFLTESHKEYIISKQVVRSGTAIGALVAEGKYAQSKADFLHKLTIALKEASETEYWIRLLKESQYIDDKMFHSLYNDLDEILRLLIASTKTIKQV
;
A
#
# COMPACT_ATOMS: atom_id res chain seq x y z
N MET A 1 -22.26 -0.66 26.80
CA MET A 1 -21.92 -1.40 25.57
C MET A 1 -22.07 -0.42 24.42
N ARG A 2 -20.98 -0.01 23.75
CA ARG A 2 -21.10 0.86 22.58
C ARG A 2 -21.66 0.00 21.46
N ASN A 3 -22.81 0.41 20.91
CA ASN A 3 -23.36 -0.20 19.71
C ASN A 3 -22.32 -0.03 18.60
N GLU A 4 -21.69 -1.12 18.17
CA GLU A 4 -20.84 -1.10 16.98
C GLU A 4 -21.74 -0.89 15.78
N GLU A 5 -21.58 0.27 15.12
CA GLU A 5 -22.17 0.51 13.81
C GLU A 5 -21.74 -0.60 12.84
N PRO A 6 -22.60 -1.01 11.90
CA PRO A 6 -22.26 -2.05 10.94
C PRO A 6 -21.00 -1.62 10.20
N LYS A 7 -19.94 -2.44 10.30
CA LYS A 7 -18.65 -2.22 9.66
C LYS A 7 -18.90 -2.10 8.16
N ARG A 8 -18.89 -0.87 7.62
CA ARG A 8 -18.85 -0.66 6.17
C ARG A 8 -17.58 -1.34 5.68
N ASP A 9 -17.72 -2.36 4.84
CA ASP A 9 -16.60 -2.91 4.09
C ASP A 9 -15.95 -1.75 3.33
N ASP A 10 -14.71 -1.44 3.69
CA ASP A 10 -13.85 -0.52 2.98
C ASP A 10 -12.69 -1.36 2.43
N PRO A 11 -12.88 -1.98 1.24
CA PRO A 11 -11.89 -2.91 0.69
C PRO A 11 -10.52 -2.26 0.52
N LEU A 12 -10.49 -0.96 0.22
CA LEU A 12 -9.23 -0.22 0.07
C LEU A 12 -8.49 -0.12 1.41
N ALA A 13 -9.18 0.22 2.50
CA ALA A 13 -8.56 0.28 3.81
C ALA A 13 -8.10 -1.10 4.31
N GLU A 14 -8.92 -2.14 4.13
CA GLU A 14 -8.57 -3.48 4.59
C GLU A 14 -7.38 -4.06 3.81
N LYS A 15 -7.40 -3.95 2.48
CA LYS A 15 -6.33 -4.48 1.63
C LYS A 15 -5.03 -3.71 1.80
N SER A 16 -5.08 -2.37 1.88
CA SER A 16 -3.87 -1.57 2.11
C SER A 16 -3.24 -1.83 3.48
N PHE A 17 -4.04 -2.07 4.53
CA PHE A 17 -3.53 -2.49 5.83
C PHE A 17 -2.90 -3.89 5.78
N ALA A 18 -3.56 -4.86 5.16
CA ALA A 18 -3.02 -6.21 4.98
C ALA A 18 -1.71 -6.20 4.19
N PHE A 19 -1.64 -5.38 3.14
CA PHE A 19 -0.43 -5.21 2.34
C PHE A 19 0.70 -4.56 3.15
N ALA A 20 0.42 -3.55 3.98
CA ALA A 20 1.42 -2.95 4.87
C ALA A 20 2.05 -4.01 5.81
N LEU A 21 1.26 -4.95 6.35
CA LEU A 21 1.80 -6.06 7.13
C LEU A 21 2.71 -6.99 6.31
N ARG A 22 2.37 -7.24 5.04
CA ARG A 22 3.22 -8.03 4.14
C ARG A 22 4.53 -7.31 3.83
N ILE A 23 4.49 -6.00 3.63
CA ILE A 23 5.68 -5.17 3.41
C ILE A 23 6.61 -5.17 4.63
N LEU A 24 6.07 -5.12 5.85
CA LEU A 24 6.88 -5.26 7.07
C LEU A 24 7.56 -6.64 7.15
N ARG A 25 6.86 -7.71 6.77
CA ARG A 25 7.43 -9.07 6.70
C ARG A 25 8.51 -9.17 5.62
N LEU A 26 8.31 -8.55 4.46
CA LEU A 26 9.32 -8.44 3.41
C LEU A 26 10.57 -7.71 3.93
N GLY A 27 10.42 -6.55 4.58
CA GLY A 27 11.54 -5.81 5.16
C GLY A 27 12.32 -6.63 6.19
N LYS A 28 11.63 -7.39 7.04
CA LYS A 28 12.26 -8.33 7.99
C LYS A 28 13.05 -9.43 7.26
N PHE A 29 12.45 -10.05 6.25
CA PHE A 29 13.11 -11.07 5.44
C PHE A 29 14.39 -10.55 4.76
N LEU A 30 14.33 -9.37 4.15
CA LEU A 30 15.49 -8.73 3.50
C LEU A 30 16.63 -8.45 4.50
N THR A 31 16.30 -7.91 5.67
CA THR A 31 17.31 -7.54 6.67
C THR A 31 17.89 -8.75 7.41
N GLU A 32 17.07 -9.77 7.72
CA GLU A 32 17.51 -10.93 8.49
C GLU A 32 18.19 -11.99 7.62
N SER A 33 17.58 -12.33 6.47
CA SER A 33 18.06 -13.41 5.60
C SER A 33 19.10 -12.94 4.60
N HIS A 34 18.97 -11.72 4.08
CA HIS A 34 19.83 -11.20 3.01
C HIS A 34 20.78 -10.08 3.45
N LYS A 35 20.67 -9.58 4.69
CA LYS A 35 21.46 -8.45 5.20
C LYS A 35 21.35 -7.21 4.31
N GLU A 36 20.17 -7.00 3.71
CA GLU A 36 19.87 -5.84 2.88
C GLU A 36 19.13 -4.79 3.71
N TYR A 37 19.69 -3.57 3.79
CA TYR A 37 19.23 -2.52 4.70
C TYR A 37 18.81 -1.21 4.02
N ILE A 38 19.13 -1.05 2.73
CA ILE A 38 18.91 0.20 1.99
C ILE A 38 17.57 0.11 1.27
N ILE A 39 17.38 -0.89 0.41
CA ILE A 39 16.16 -1.09 -0.36
C ILE A 39 15.02 -1.49 0.57
N SER A 40 15.28 -2.33 1.57
CA SER A 40 14.32 -2.76 2.59
C SER A 40 13.72 -1.55 3.32
N LYS A 41 14.52 -0.55 3.65
CA LYS A 41 14.03 0.70 4.25
C LYS A 41 13.14 1.49 3.28
N GLN A 42 13.51 1.57 2.01
CA GLN A 42 12.73 2.30 1.00
C GLN A 42 11.38 1.63 0.72
N VAL A 43 11.36 0.31 0.52
CA VAL A 43 10.12 -0.44 0.26
C VAL A 43 9.22 -0.48 1.49
N VAL A 44 9.78 -0.55 2.70
CA VAL A 44 8.98 -0.49 3.94
C VAL A 44 8.33 0.87 4.10
N ARG A 45 9.09 1.95 3.88
CA ARG A 45 8.54 3.31 3.98
C ARG A 45 7.41 3.51 2.98
N SER A 46 7.66 3.28 1.70
CA SER A 46 6.67 3.51 0.63
C SER A 46 5.47 2.57 0.76
N GLY A 47 5.69 1.27 0.96
CA GLY A 47 4.60 0.30 1.01
C GLY A 47 3.68 0.44 2.22
N THR A 48 4.19 0.89 3.38
CA THR A 48 3.36 1.17 4.56
C THR A 48 2.65 2.52 4.48
N ALA A 49 3.23 3.50 3.78
CA ALA A 49 2.63 4.82 3.58
C ALA A 49 1.30 4.76 2.81
N ILE A 50 1.11 3.78 1.92
CA ILE A 50 -0.14 3.58 1.18
C ILE A 50 -1.32 3.43 2.16
N GLY A 51 -1.23 2.49 3.10
CA GLY A 51 -2.28 2.25 4.09
C GLY A 51 -2.44 3.41 5.08
N ALA A 52 -1.32 4.06 5.45
CA ALA A 52 -1.36 5.24 6.32
C ALA A 52 -2.15 6.40 5.68
N LEU A 53 -1.89 6.70 4.40
CA LEU A 53 -2.58 7.77 3.67
C LEU A 53 -4.06 7.46 3.42
N VAL A 54 -4.40 6.19 3.17
CA VAL A 54 -5.80 5.73 3.10
C VAL A 54 -6.50 5.95 4.45
N ALA A 55 -5.84 5.58 5.56
CA ALA A 55 -6.40 5.78 6.90
C ALA A 55 -6.56 7.27 7.25
N GLU A 56 -5.59 8.12 6.92
CA GLU A 56 -5.69 9.58 7.07
C GLU A 56 -6.85 10.14 6.25
N GLY A 57 -7.07 9.63 5.03
CA GLY A 57 -8.17 10.04 4.17
C GLY A 57 -9.55 9.87 4.79
N LYS A 58 -9.74 8.89 5.70
CA LYS A 58 -11.01 8.71 6.43
C LYS A 58 -11.39 9.90 7.30
N TYR A 59 -10.39 10.67 7.75
CA TYR A 59 -10.56 11.86 8.58
C TYR A 59 -10.32 13.15 7.80
N ALA A 60 -10.31 13.09 6.47
CA ALA A 60 -10.11 14.25 5.60
C ALA A 60 -11.18 15.32 5.84
N GLN A 61 -10.75 16.58 5.83
CA GLN A 61 -11.62 17.71 6.16
C GLN A 61 -12.46 18.19 4.96
N SER A 62 -12.15 17.68 3.75
CA SER A 62 -12.89 17.99 2.53
C SER A 62 -12.70 16.91 1.48
N LYS A 63 -13.54 16.92 0.43
CA LYS A 63 -13.34 16.06 -0.77
C LYS A 63 -11.96 16.29 -1.42
N ALA A 64 -11.49 17.54 -1.46
CA ALA A 64 -10.21 17.90 -2.05
C ALA A 64 -9.03 17.33 -1.25
N ASP A 65 -9.12 17.42 0.08
CA ASP A 65 -8.14 16.81 1.01
C ASP A 65 -8.15 15.29 0.87
N PHE A 66 -9.33 14.66 0.84
CA PHE A 66 -9.45 13.22 0.63
C PHE A 66 -8.80 12.77 -0.70
N LEU A 67 -9.13 13.46 -1.80
CA LEU A 67 -8.53 13.22 -3.11
C LEU A 67 -7.01 13.41 -3.09
N HIS A 68 -6.52 14.42 -2.39
CA HIS A 68 -5.09 14.69 -2.25
C HIS A 68 -4.37 13.52 -1.56
N LYS A 69 -4.91 13.03 -0.43
CA LYS A 69 -4.37 11.87 0.30
C LYS A 69 -4.32 10.62 -0.58
N LEU A 70 -5.41 10.30 -1.28
CA LEU A 70 -5.44 9.15 -2.20
C LEU A 70 -4.47 9.31 -3.38
N THR A 71 -4.26 10.54 -3.87
CA THR A 71 -3.28 10.82 -4.93
C THR A 71 -1.85 10.60 -4.44
N ILE A 72 -1.54 10.94 -3.19
CA ILE A 72 -0.23 10.60 -2.60
C ILE A 72 -0.12 9.08 -2.43
N ALA A 73 -1.17 8.40 -1.99
CA ALA A 73 -1.16 6.94 -1.85
C ALA A 73 -0.87 6.23 -3.19
N LEU A 74 -1.37 6.76 -4.31
CA LEU A 74 -1.00 6.28 -5.66
C LEU A 74 0.49 6.45 -5.98
N LYS A 75 1.10 7.56 -5.54
CA LYS A 75 2.55 7.79 -5.73
C LYS A 75 3.37 6.79 -4.91
N GLU A 76 2.99 6.59 -3.64
CA GLU A 76 3.65 5.61 -2.76
C GLU A 76 3.48 4.17 -3.30
N ALA A 77 2.32 3.85 -3.88
CA ALA A 77 2.09 2.56 -4.53
C ALA A 77 3.00 2.36 -5.76
N SER A 78 3.13 3.37 -6.62
CA SER A 78 4.04 3.33 -7.76
C SER A 78 5.51 3.21 -7.34
N GLU A 79 5.93 3.92 -6.28
CA GLU A 79 7.28 3.78 -5.72
C GLU A 79 7.50 2.37 -5.16
N THR A 80 6.51 1.82 -4.45
CA THR A 80 6.58 0.47 -3.89
C THR A 80 6.72 -0.59 -4.99
N GLU A 81 5.98 -0.44 -6.09
CA GLU A 81 6.08 -1.31 -7.27
C GLU A 81 7.50 -1.31 -7.85
N TYR A 82 8.10 -0.13 -7.98
CA TYR A 82 9.48 0.02 -8.45
C TYR A 82 10.46 -0.74 -7.55
N TRP A 83 10.35 -0.61 -6.23
CA TRP A 83 11.23 -1.32 -5.30
C TRP A 83 11.02 -2.84 -5.31
N ILE A 84 9.77 -3.31 -5.39
CA ILE A 84 9.47 -4.75 -5.51
C ILE A 84 10.07 -5.31 -6.80
N ARG A 85 9.99 -4.58 -7.91
CA ARG A 85 10.64 -4.98 -9.17
C ARG A 85 12.17 -5.00 -9.02
N LEU A 86 12.77 -4.00 -8.40
CA LEU A 86 14.21 -3.97 -8.19
C LEU A 86 14.68 -5.17 -7.35
N LEU A 87 13.94 -5.53 -6.30
CA LEU A 87 14.22 -6.70 -5.46
C LEU A 87 14.15 -8.02 -6.25
N LYS A 88 13.21 -8.14 -7.19
CA LYS A 88 13.14 -9.30 -8.10
C LYS A 88 14.37 -9.35 -9.02
N GLU A 89 14.65 -8.27 -9.75
CA GLU A 89 15.74 -8.24 -10.73
C GLU A 89 17.12 -8.42 -10.08
N SER A 90 17.26 -8.01 -8.83
CA SER A 90 18.47 -8.24 -8.01
C SER A 90 18.46 -9.56 -7.22
N GLN A 91 17.47 -10.43 -7.47
CA GLN A 91 17.38 -11.78 -6.91
C GLN A 91 17.27 -11.85 -5.37
N TYR A 92 16.82 -10.76 -4.72
CA TYR A 92 16.46 -10.80 -3.30
C TYR A 92 15.13 -11.52 -3.04
N ILE A 93 14.24 -11.54 -4.02
CA ILE A 93 12.98 -12.29 -3.97
C ILE A 93 12.80 -13.10 -5.25
N ASP A 94 12.16 -14.25 -5.15
CA ASP A 94 11.84 -15.10 -6.30
C ASP A 94 10.58 -14.62 -7.04
N ASP A 95 10.31 -15.23 -8.20
CA ASP A 95 9.13 -14.92 -9.01
C ASP A 95 7.81 -15.12 -8.25
N LYS A 96 7.74 -16.13 -7.39
CA LYS A 96 6.54 -16.45 -6.62
C LYS A 96 6.24 -15.34 -5.60
N MET A 97 7.25 -14.89 -4.87
CA MET A 97 7.16 -13.78 -3.92
C MET A 97 6.82 -12.49 -4.66
N PHE A 98 7.50 -12.22 -5.78
CA PHE A 98 7.22 -11.05 -6.61
C PHE A 98 5.75 -11.01 -7.06
N HIS A 99 5.26 -12.06 -7.73
CA HIS A 99 3.89 -12.09 -8.22
C HIS A 99 2.87 -12.01 -7.09
N SER A 100 3.15 -12.65 -5.96
CA SER A 100 2.29 -12.58 -4.79
C SER A 100 2.19 -11.15 -4.20
N LEU A 101 3.28 -10.39 -4.17
CA LEU A 101 3.27 -8.99 -3.71
C LEU A 101 2.67 -8.05 -4.75
N TYR A 102 3.02 -8.26 -6.03
CA TYR A 102 2.55 -7.47 -7.14
C TYR A 102 1.02 -7.52 -7.29
N ASN A 103 0.43 -8.71 -7.16
CA ASN A 103 -1.02 -8.86 -7.29
C ASN A 103 -1.80 -8.10 -6.21
N ASP A 104 -1.33 -8.11 -4.96
CA ASP A 104 -1.93 -7.31 -3.89
C ASP A 104 -1.82 -5.81 -4.18
N LEU A 105 -0.66 -5.37 -4.68
CA LEU A 105 -0.41 -3.97 -5.03
C LEU A 105 -1.28 -3.50 -6.21
N ASP A 106 -1.41 -4.31 -7.27
CA ASP A 106 -2.26 -4.03 -8.43
C ASP A 106 -3.74 -3.89 -8.01
N GLU A 107 -4.20 -4.75 -7.11
CA GLU A 107 -5.56 -4.65 -6.58
C GLU A 107 -5.78 -3.33 -5.82
N ILE A 108 -4.82 -2.94 -4.98
CA ILE A 108 -4.86 -1.64 -4.26
C ILE A 108 -4.83 -0.47 -5.24
N LEU A 109 -3.98 -0.52 -6.28
CA LEU A 109 -3.91 0.51 -7.32
C LEU A 109 -5.25 0.69 -8.03
N ARG A 110 -5.91 -0.41 -8.41
CA ARG A 110 -7.24 -0.37 -9.04
C ARG A 110 -8.27 0.29 -8.12
N LEU A 111 -8.26 -0.05 -6.83
CA LEU A 111 -9.16 0.55 -5.85
C LEU A 111 -8.88 2.05 -5.63
N LEU A 112 -7.62 2.45 -5.54
CA LEU A 112 -7.23 3.86 -5.44
C LEU A 112 -7.67 4.65 -6.69
N ILE A 113 -7.45 4.12 -7.89
CA ILE A 113 -7.85 4.75 -9.15
C ILE A 113 -9.38 4.88 -9.21
N ALA A 114 -10.12 3.83 -8.83
CA ALA A 114 -11.58 3.87 -8.80
C ALA A 114 -12.08 4.94 -7.82
N SER A 115 -11.57 4.96 -6.59
CA SER A 115 -11.93 5.94 -5.57
C SER A 115 -11.64 7.38 -6.00
N THR A 116 -10.47 7.65 -6.60
CA THR A 116 -10.12 8.99 -7.09
C THR A 116 -10.99 9.45 -8.26
N LYS A 117 -11.42 8.54 -9.15
CA LYS A 117 -12.36 8.86 -10.24
C LYS A 117 -13.75 9.19 -9.70
N THR A 118 -14.27 8.41 -8.76
CA THR A 118 -15.58 8.64 -8.15
C THR A 118 -15.66 10.02 -7.50
N ILE A 119 -14.61 10.47 -6.80
CA ILE A 119 -14.59 11.81 -6.17
C ILE A 119 -14.60 12.93 -7.22
N LYS A 120 -13.95 12.75 -8.37
CA LYS A 120 -13.88 13.77 -9.44
C LYS A 120 -15.19 13.91 -10.24
N GLN A 121 -16.03 12.89 -10.23
CA GLN A 121 -17.31 12.88 -10.96
C GLN A 121 -18.48 13.47 -10.14
N VAL A 122 -18.28 13.75 -8.85
CA VAL A 122 -19.32 14.19 -7.89
C VAL A 122 -18.93 15.49 -7.20
#